data_AF-A0A921STF4-F1
#
_entry.id   AF-A0A921STF4-F1
#
_cell.length_a   1.000
_cell.length_b   1.000
_cell.length_c   1.000
_cell.angle_alpha   90.00
_cell.angle_beta   90.00
_cell.angle_gamma   90.00
#
_symmetry.space_group_name_H-M   'P 1'
#
loop_
_entity.id
_entity.type
_entity.pdbx_description
1 polymer ?
#
loop_
_entity_poly.entity_id
_entity_poly.type
_entity_poly.pdbx_seq_one_letter_code
_entity_poly.pdbx_strand_id
1 'polypeptide(L)'
;MNGNYSTTGHKSPERLPDAERLEHQWKSIDWKKAETDVNRLQARIAKATREKKWNTVKRLQYLLTHSYCAKVLAVRKVTTNKGKKTPGIDKKLWLTPADKMQGVLTLTDKNYKAKPLRRVFIEKPGKKKKRPLGIPCMYDRAMQALYALALDPVAETMADTNSYGFRKGRCAQDACEHIFKALSHAKSPQWILEGDIKGCFDHISHDWLIEHIPMDKSVLKQFLKAGFIFKDELFPTEEGTPQGGVISPILANMALDGMQKVLSNRFHTNRLGKVDLRYKNAHKVNLVRYADDFIVTAATRELAEEAKEIIRDFLQTRGLELSEEKTLITHIDDGFDMLGWVFRKFKGKLIVKPSKKSLKAFNASLHETIFEHGKAWKQADLIRVLNRQLRGWANYHQSVCAKDTFSRADHTLYEMLWRWAKRRHPGKNRRWITAHYWHSKGMRNWDFSTDTAELMRLGEVPIIRHTKVRMDANPYLDTAYFTERKFQQGMKRLSGRFKKIWRNQNGCCYHCGLPMEISDEREIFYKIPKTRGGKNDAPNMAYVHKSCQSIFLERRAEA
;
A
#
# COMPACT_ATOMS: atom_id res chain seq x y z
N MET A 1 -45.92 57.62 19.80
CA MET A 1 -44.46 57.75 20.01
C MET A 1 -43.82 56.39 19.81
N ASN A 2 -43.00 56.32 18.77
CA ASN A 2 -42.00 55.34 18.33
C ASN A 2 -41.71 54.10 19.19
N GLY A 3 -41.69 52.93 18.52
CA GLY A 3 -41.09 51.70 19.01
C GLY A 3 -41.11 50.58 17.96
N ASN A 4 -40.13 50.61 17.06
CA ASN A 4 -39.84 49.56 16.05
C ASN A 4 -39.60 48.18 16.67
N TYR A 5 -40.26 47.13 16.17
CA TYR A 5 -39.60 45.83 15.92
C TYR A 5 -40.28 45.11 14.73
N SER A 6 -39.56 45.13 13.61
CA SER A 6 -39.82 44.33 12.41
C SER A 6 -39.48 42.87 12.69
N THR A 7 -40.46 41.98 12.57
CA THR A 7 -40.28 40.52 12.59
C THR A 7 -40.26 39.97 11.17
N THR A 8 -39.18 40.21 10.43
CA THR A 8 -38.90 39.47 9.18
C THR A 8 -38.02 38.25 9.48
N GLY A 9 -38.67 37.20 9.98
CA GLY A 9 -38.10 35.86 9.98
C GLY A 9 -38.10 35.30 8.55
N HIS A 10 -36.97 35.40 7.86
CA HIS A 10 -36.70 34.64 6.63
C HIS A 10 -36.84 33.13 6.91
N LYS A 11 -37.90 32.51 6.40
CA LYS A 11 -37.93 31.08 6.08
C LYS A 11 -37.70 30.92 4.58
N SER A 12 -36.53 30.41 4.21
CA SER A 12 -36.31 29.77 2.90
C SER A 12 -36.06 28.29 3.13
N PRO A 13 -37.06 27.40 2.95
CA PRO A 13 -36.89 25.96 3.08
C PRO A 13 -36.91 25.29 1.71
N GLU A 14 -35.89 25.48 0.87
CA GLU A 14 -35.81 24.81 -0.44
C GLU A 14 -34.51 24.01 -0.67
N ARG A 15 -33.61 23.91 0.32
CA ARG A 15 -32.37 23.12 0.19
C ARG A 15 -32.41 21.72 0.83
N LEU A 16 -33.47 21.38 1.55
CA LEU A 16 -33.59 20.12 2.29
C LEU A 16 -33.99 18.89 1.43
N PRO A 17 -34.87 18.98 0.41
CA PRO A 17 -35.36 17.78 -0.31
C PRO A 17 -34.29 17.05 -1.13
N ASP A 18 -33.38 17.79 -1.76
CA ASP A 18 -32.36 17.21 -2.64
C ASP A 18 -31.25 16.50 -1.86
N ALA A 19 -30.86 17.02 -0.69
CA ALA A 19 -29.81 16.43 0.13
C ALA A 19 -30.22 15.07 0.70
N GLU A 20 -31.45 14.96 1.21
CA GLU A 20 -32.00 13.69 1.72
C GLU A 20 -32.14 12.64 0.61
N ARG A 21 -32.60 13.07 -0.58
CA ARG A 21 -32.67 12.18 -1.75
C ARG A 21 -31.30 11.67 -2.18
N LEU A 22 -30.28 12.53 -2.22
CA LEU A 22 -28.90 12.16 -2.55
C LEU A 22 -28.29 11.24 -1.50
N GLU A 23 -28.57 11.48 -0.23
CA GLU A 23 -28.15 10.63 0.87
C GLU A 23 -28.78 9.23 0.79
N HIS A 24 -30.10 9.16 0.55
CA HIS A 24 -30.79 7.90 0.33
C HIS A 24 -30.20 7.14 -0.88
N GLN A 25 -29.95 7.84 -1.99
CA GLN A 25 -29.30 7.24 -3.16
C GLN A 25 -27.95 6.62 -2.80
N TRP A 26 -27.07 7.34 -2.12
CA TRP A 26 -25.76 6.81 -1.68
C TRP A 26 -25.88 5.60 -0.76
N LYS A 27 -26.81 5.65 0.20
CA LYS A 27 -27.03 4.56 1.17
C LYS A 27 -27.63 3.31 0.50
N SER A 28 -28.44 3.49 -0.55
CA SER A 28 -29.10 2.41 -1.29
C SER A 28 -28.22 1.71 -2.34
N ILE A 29 -27.00 2.19 -2.59
CA ILE A 29 -26.09 1.62 -3.59
C ILE A 29 -25.76 0.16 -3.27
N ASP A 30 -26.00 -0.72 -4.25
CA ASP A 30 -25.48 -2.08 -4.24
C ASP A 30 -24.00 -2.09 -4.66
N TRP A 31 -23.12 -2.06 -3.67
CA TRP A 31 -21.67 -2.11 -3.84
C TRP A 31 -21.19 -3.38 -4.53
N LYS A 32 -21.86 -4.51 -4.31
CA LYS A 32 -21.46 -5.79 -4.90
C LYS A 32 -21.75 -5.78 -6.40
N LYS A 33 -22.91 -5.28 -6.81
CA LYS A 33 -23.24 -5.08 -8.23
C LYS A 33 -22.28 -4.11 -8.90
N ALA A 34 -22.03 -2.95 -8.29
CA ALA A 34 -21.12 -1.95 -8.84
C ALA A 34 -19.69 -2.50 -9.05
N GLU A 35 -19.15 -3.23 -8.07
CA GLU A 35 -17.83 -3.88 -8.21
C GLU A 35 -17.84 -4.99 -9.28
N THR A 36 -18.91 -5.78 -9.37
CA THR A 36 -19.01 -6.85 -10.39
C THR A 36 -19.02 -6.27 -11.80
N ASP A 37 -19.77 -5.20 -12.03
CA ASP A 37 -19.86 -4.55 -13.34
C ASP A 37 -18.52 -3.94 -13.77
N VAL A 38 -17.84 -3.26 -12.84
CA VAL A 38 -16.51 -2.68 -13.10
C VAL A 38 -15.46 -3.77 -13.32
N ASN A 39 -15.44 -4.82 -12.48
CA ASN A 39 -14.53 -5.95 -12.65
C ASN A 39 -14.73 -6.65 -14.00
N ARG A 40 -15.97 -6.79 -14.48
CA ARG A 40 -16.28 -7.36 -15.80
C ARG A 40 -15.70 -6.52 -16.93
N LEU A 41 -15.84 -5.19 -16.87
CA LEU A 41 -15.23 -4.29 -17.86
C LEU A 41 -13.70 -4.32 -17.79
N GLN A 42 -13.12 -4.32 -16.59
CA GLN A 42 -11.67 -4.42 -16.40
C GLN A 42 -11.08 -5.73 -16.95
N ALA A 43 -11.76 -6.87 -16.75
CA ALA A 43 -11.35 -8.15 -17.33
C ALA A 43 -11.40 -8.12 -18.86
N ARG A 44 -12.43 -7.49 -19.46
CA ARG A 44 -12.52 -7.30 -20.92
C ARG A 44 -11.40 -6.40 -21.46
N ILE A 45 -11.06 -5.33 -20.73
CA ILE A 45 -9.92 -4.46 -21.06
C ILE A 45 -8.62 -5.28 -21.05
N ALA A 46 -8.34 -6.01 -19.97
CA ALA A 46 -7.14 -6.86 -19.88
C ALA A 46 -7.06 -7.89 -21.01
N LYS A 47 -8.18 -8.55 -21.35
CA LYS A 47 -8.24 -9.49 -22.48
C LYS A 47 -7.94 -8.80 -23.83
N ALA A 48 -8.55 -7.65 -24.08
CA ALA A 48 -8.31 -6.87 -25.30
C ALA A 48 -6.86 -6.35 -25.40
N THR A 49 -6.26 -5.95 -24.28
CA THR A 49 -4.84 -5.56 -24.21
C THR A 49 -3.93 -6.74 -24.51
N ARG A 50 -4.22 -7.92 -23.97
CA ARG A 50 -3.45 -9.15 -24.27
C ARG A 50 -3.49 -9.52 -25.75
N GLU A 51 -4.63 -9.29 -26.40
CA GLU A 51 -4.83 -9.47 -27.85
C GLU A 51 -4.33 -8.28 -28.70
N LYS A 52 -3.75 -7.24 -28.08
CA LYS A 52 -3.27 -6.00 -28.72
C LYS A 52 -4.35 -5.25 -29.53
N LYS A 53 -5.63 -5.41 -29.19
CA LYS A 53 -6.77 -4.73 -29.86
C LYS A 53 -6.99 -3.33 -29.30
N TRP A 54 -6.08 -2.40 -29.58
CA TRP A 54 -6.06 -1.05 -28.99
C TRP A 54 -7.33 -0.22 -29.21
N ASN A 55 -8.00 -0.36 -30.35
CA ASN A 55 -9.28 0.31 -30.61
C ASN A 55 -10.38 -0.18 -29.65
N THR A 56 -10.38 -1.48 -29.34
CA THR A 56 -11.33 -2.05 -28.37
C THR A 56 -10.99 -1.61 -26.95
N VAL A 57 -9.70 -1.56 -26.60
CA VAL A 57 -9.23 -1.04 -25.31
C VAL A 57 -9.73 0.40 -25.11
N LYS A 58 -9.53 1.30 -26.08
CA LYS A 58 -10.00 2.69 -26.00
C LYS A 58 -11.52 2.79 -25.81
N ARG A 59 -12.31 2.02 -26.57
CA ARG A 59 -13.77 1.98 -26.44
C ARG A 59 -14.22 1.48 -25.06
N LEU A 60 -13.56 0.45 -24.53
CA LEU A 60 -13.89 -0.11 -23.21
C LEU A 60 -13.47 0.82 -22.06
N GLN A 61 -12.32 1.49 -22.18
CA GLN A 61 -11.89 2.52 -21.23
C GLN A 61 -12.89 3.66 -21.20
N TYR A 62 -13.32 4.15 -22.38
CA TYR A 62 -14.35 5.19 -22.49
C TYR A 62 -15.67 4.75 -21.84
N LEU A 63 -16.14 3.53 -22.13
CA LEU A 63 -17.34 2.98 -21.52
C LEU A 63 -17.22 2.88 -19.98
N LEU A 64 -16.04 2.47 -19.48
CA LEU A 64 -15.79 2.36 -18.05
C LEU A 64 -15.76 3.73 -17.37
N THR A 65 -15.09 4.74 -17.94
CA THR A 65 -15.06 6.09 -17.34
C THR A 65 -16.43 6.76 -17.34
N HIS A 66 -17.29 6.44 -18.30
CA HIS A 66 -18.65 6.99 -18.37
C HIS A 66 -19.69 6.18 -17.58
N SER A 67 -19.32 5.02 -17.04
CA SER A 67 -20.22 4.17 -16.27
C SER A 67 -20.54 4.73 -14.89
N TYR A 68 -21.82 4.72 -14.51
CA TYR A 68 -22.28 5.09 -13.17
C TYR A 68 -21.56 4.29 -12.07
N CYS A 69 -21.43 2.98 -12.25
CA CYS A 69 -20.80 2.10 -11.26
C CYS A 69 -19.32 2.46 -11.03
N ALA A 70 -18.59 2.84 -12.08
CA ALA A 70 -17.18 3.23 -11.95
C ALA A 70 -17.01 4.56 -11.22
N LYS A 71 -17.87 5.55 -11.50
CA LYS A 71 -17.88 6.86 -10.81
C LYS A 71 -18.13 6.68 -9.31
N VAL A 72 -19.14 5.88 -8.96
CA VAL A 72 -19.47 5.53 -7.57
C VAL A 72 -18.28 4.89 -6.84
N LEU A 73 -17.60 3.92 -7.47
CA LEU A 73 -16.43 3.28 -6.87
C LEU A 73 -15.22 4.22 -6.74
N ALA A 74 -15.01 5.11 -7.71
CA ALA A 74 -13.96 6.12 -7.65
C ALA A 74 -14.16 7.06 -6.44
N VAL A 75 -15.39 7.56 -6.25
CA VAL A 75 -15.74 8.42 -5.11
C VAL A 75 -15.61 7.66 -3.78
N ARG A 76 -16.07 6.40 -3.72
CA ARG A 76 -15.88 5.55 -2.53
C ARG A 76 -14.41 5.42 -2.18
N LYS A 77 -13.54 5.11 -3.15
CA LYS A 77 -12.09 4.96 -2.92
C LYS A 77 -11.47 6.22 -2.33
N VAL A 78 -11.80 7.41 -2.86
CA VAL A 78 -11.26 8.69 -2.37
C VAL A 78 -11.76 9.02 -0.97
N THR A 79 -13.03 8.69 -0.66
CA THR A 79 -13.68 9.01 0.61
C THR A 79 -13.40 8.00 1.72
N THR A 80 -12.92 6.79 1.40
CA THR A 80 -12.50 5.79 2.39
C THR A 80 -11.02 5.86 2.77
N ASN A 81 -10.16 6.42 1.90
CA ASN A 81 -8.73 6.49 2.14
C ASN A 81 -8.35 7.37 3.34
N LYS A 82 -7.18 7.14 3.94
CA LYS A 82 -6.67 7.93 5.09
C LYS A 82 -6.61 9.44 4.80
N GLY A 83 -6.41 9.82 3.53
CA GLY A 83 -6.41 11.20 3.05
C GLY A 83 -7.79 11.84 2.91
N LYS A 84 -8.90 11.19 3.31
CA LYS A 84 -10.26 11.72 3.20
C LYS A 84 -10.51 13.02 3.96
N LYS A 85 -9.70 13.28 5.00
CA LYS A 85 -9.79 14.49 5.83
C LYS A 85 -8.84 15.60 5.37
N THR A 86 -8.07 15.37 4.30
CA THR A 86 -7.05 16.31 3.86
C THR A 86 -7.57 17.06 2.63
N PRO A 87 -7.98 18.33 2.76
CA PRO A 87 -8.50 19.07 1.62
C PRO A 87 -7.38 19.46 0.63
N GLY A 88 -7.78 19.67 -0.61
CA GLY A 88 -6.95 20.31 -1.64
C GLY A 88 -6.92 21.83 -1.48
N ILE A 89 -6.64 22.55 -2.56
CA ILE A 89 -6.60 24.02 -2.55
C ILE A 89 -8.00 24.62 -2.32
N ASP A 90 -9.05 23.91 -2.74
CA ASP A 90 -10.43 24.38 -2.67
C ASP A 90 -11.06 24.25 -1.28
N LYS A 91 -10.32 23.70 -0.30
CA LYS A 91 -10.78 23.47 1.08
C LYS A 91 -12.06 22.63 1.19
N LYS A 92 -12.49 21.95 0.10
CA LYS A 92 -13.71 21.13 0.07
C LYS A 92 -13.41 19.69 0.50
N LEU A 93 -14.33 19.11 1.27
CA LEU A 93 -14.31 17.72 1.70
C LEU A 93 -15.67 17.09 1.41
N TRP A 94 -15.68 15.78 1.11
CA TRP A 94 -16.91 15.01 0.92
C TRP A 94 -17.14 14.15 2.16
N LEU A 95 -17.71 14.76 3.19
CA LEU A 95 -17.93 14.11 4.49
C LEU A 95 -19.27 13.38 4.51
N THR A 96 -20.33 14.07 4.07
CA THR A 96 -21.70 13.54 4.10
C THR A 96 -21.97 12.57 2.93
N PRO A 97 -22.91 11.63 3.07
CA PRO A 97 -23.39 10.81 1.95
C PRO A 97 -23.89 11.64 0.75
N ALA A 98 -24.60 12.74 1.01
CA ALA A 98 -25.10 13.64 -0.03
C ALA A 98 -23.96 14.28 -0.84
N ASP A 99 -22.90 14.79 -0.18
CA ASP A 99 -21.73 15.35 -0.87
C ASP A 99 -21.04 14.32 -1.78
N LYS A 100 -20.99 13.06 -1.33
CA LYS A 100 -20.38 11.96 -2.09
C LYS A 100 -21.20 11.69 -3.34
N MET A 101 -22.53 11.60 -3.20
CA MET A 101 -23.42 11.35 -4.33
C MET A 101 -23.42 12.51 -5.32
N GLN A 102 -23.41 13.76 -4.83
CA GLN A 102 -23.24 14.94 -5.67
C GLN A 102 -21.91 14.87 -6.44
N GLY A 103 -20.83 14.44 -5.77
CA GLY A 103 -19.53 14.18 -6.40
C GLY A 103 -19.61 13.14 -7.52
N VAL A 104 -20.39 12.08 -7.36
CA VAL A 104 -20.60 11.04 -8.40
C VAL A 104 -21.32 11.62 -9.62
N LEU A 105 -22.40 12.36 -9.41
CA LEU A 105 -23.25 12.90 -10.49
C LEU A 105 -22.52 13.99 -11.29
N THR A 106 -21.71 14.80 -10.61
CA THR A 106 -20.91 15.87 -11.24
C THR A 106 -19.65 15.37 -11.94
N LEU A 107 -19.20 14.13 -11.66
CA LEU A 107 -17.96 13.58 -12.20
C LEU A 107 -18.05 13.38 -13.72
N THR A 108 -17.48 14.31 -14.49
CA THR A 108 -17.38 14.24 -15.95
C THR A 108 -16.05 14.79 -16.44
N ASP A 109 -15.61 14.23 -17.57
CA ASP A 109 -14.50 14.69 -18.40
C ASP A 109 -14.90 15.88 -19.31
N LYS A 110 -16.19 16.06 -19.60
CA LYS A 110 -16.69 17.21 -20.37
C LYS A 110 -16.37 18.52 -19.64
N ASN A 111 -15.66 19.41 -20.32
CA ASN A 111 -15.19 20.70 -19.77
C ASN A 111 -14.36 20.56 -18.49
N TYR A 112 -13.74 19.40 -18.27
CA TYR A 112 -12.85 19.19 -17.14
C TYR A 112 -11.66 20.16 -17.22
N LYS A 113 -11.36 20.81 -16.09
CA LYS A 113 -10.17 21.63 -15.86
C LYS A 113 -9.57 21.22 -14.51
N ALA A 114 -8.41 20.57 -14.56
CA ALA A 114 -7.68 20.20 -13.35
C ALA A 114 -7.27 21.44 -12.54
N LYS A 115 -7.46 21.38 -11.23
CA LYS A 115 -7.00 22.43 -10.32
C LYS A 115 -5.54 22.20 -9.88
N PRO A 116 -4.79 23.27 -9.58
CA PRO A 116 -3.46 23.15 -9.01
C PRO A 116 -3.42 22.34 -7.71
N LEU A 117 -2.34 21.60 -7.50
CA LEU A 117 -2.17 20.78 -6.31
C LEU A 117 -1.71 21.61 -5.11
N ARG A 118 -2.16 21.26 -3.90
CA ARG A 118 -1.65 21.89 -2.68
C ARG A 118 -0.33 21.23 -2.26
N ARG A 119 0.78 21.97 -2.25
CA ARG A 119 2.10 21.45 -1.87
C ARG A 119 2.25 21.41 -0.34
N VAL A 120 2.59 20.23 0.20
CA VAL A 120 2.87 20.01 1.63
C VAL A 120 4.17 19.25 1.79
N PHE A 121 5.01 19.65 2.73
CA PHE A 121 6.27 18.95 3.00
C PHE A 121 6.11 17.94 4.14
N ILE A 122 6.55 16.71 3.89
CA ILE A 122 6.63 15.65 4.90
C ILE A 122 8.11 15.35 5.12
N GLU A 123 8.53 15.17 6.37
CA GLU A 123 9.92 14.80 6.67
C GLU A 123 10.24 13.41 6.14
N LYS A 124 11.41 13.26 5.48
CA LYS A 124 11.87 11.92 5.10
C LYS A 124 12.38 11.22 6.37
N PRO A 125 11.95 9.98 6.65
CA PRO A 125 12.46 9.22 7.79
C PRO A 125 14.00 9.19 7.78
N GLY A 126 14.62 9.74 8.83
CA GLY A 126 16.07 9.73 9.01
C GLY A 126 16.89 10.68 8.13
N LYS A 127 16.27 11.61 7.38
CA LYS A 127 16.99 12.64 6.60
C LYS A 127 16.42 14.04 6.87
N LYS A 128 17.28 15.07 6.92
CA LYS A 128 16.86 16.48 7.01
C LYS A 128 16.07 16.98 5.78
N LYS A 129 16.19 16.28 4.64
CA LYS A 129 15.49 16.64 3.39
C LYS A 129 13.99 16.32 3.50
N LYS A 130 13.13 17.29 3.19
CA LYS A 130 11.68 17.13 3.15
C LYS A 130 11.25 16.51 1.81
N ARG A 131 10.23 15.63 1.82
CA ARG A 131 9.55 15.10 0.63
C ARG A 131 8.35 16.01 0.34
N PRO A 132 8.28 16.62 -0.83
CA PRO A 132 7.09 17.38 -1.17
C PRO A 132 5.95 16.46 -1.63
N LEU A 133 4.76 16.72 -1.14
CA LEU A 133 3.52 16.02 -1.51
C LEU A 133 2.59 17.02 -2.18
N GLY A 134 2.11 16.68 -3.38
CA GLY A 134 1.06 17.41 -4.07
C GLY A 134 -0.28 16.78 -3.72
N ILE A 135 -1.15 17.55 -3.06
CA ILE A 135 -2.46 17.10 -2.60
C ILE A 135 -3.53 17.65 -3.55
N PRO A 136 -4.14 16.82 -4.43
CA PRO A 136 -5.17 17.30 -5.36
C PRO A 136 -6.50 17.59 -4.63
N CYS A 137 -7.40 18.31 -5.29
CA CYS A 137 -8.77 18.52 -4.81
C CYS A 137 -9.57 17.21 -4.84
N MET A 138 -10.68 17.14 -4.10
CA MET A 138 -11.49 15.91 -4.00
C MET A 138 -12.01 15.46 -5.36
N TYR A 139 -12.46 16.41 -6.18
CA TYR A 139 -12.91 16.16 -7.55
C TYR A 139 -11.79 15.59 -8.43
N ASP A 140 -10.60 16.21 -8.42
CA ASP A 140 -9.45 15.74 -9.20
C ASP A 140 -8.98 14.35 -8.75
N ARG A 141 -9.02 14.07 -7.43
CA ARG A 141 -8.73 12.71 -6.92
C ARG A 141 -9.73 11.69 -7.40
N ALA A 142 -11.01 12.05 -7.48
CA ALA A 142 -12.05 11.17 -8.00
C ALA A 142 -11.87 10.92 -9.49
N MET A 143 -11.54 11.95 -10.28
CA MET A 143 -11.17 11.81 -11.68
C MET A 143 -9.93 10.91 -11.86
N GLN A 144 -8.87 11.14 -11.10
CA GLN A 144 -7.68 10.27 -11.13
C GLN A 144 -8.02 8.83 -10.73
N ALA A 145 -8.88 8.63 -9.72
CA ALA A 145 -9.31 7.29 -9.31
C ALA A 145 -10.14 6.59 -10.41
N LEU A 146 -11.00 7.33 -11.12
CA LEU A 146 -11.80 6.84 -12.23
C LEU A 146 -10.92 6.41 -13.41
N TYR A 147 -9.99 7.26 -13.84
CA TYR A 147 -9.04 6.92 -14.91
C TYR A 147 -8.06 5.83 -14.47
N ALA A 148 -7.69 5.77 -13.19
CA ALA A 148 -6.90 4.66 -12.66
C ALA A 148 -7.65 3.32 -12.78
N LEU A 149 -8.97 3.26 -12.55
CA LEU A 149 -9.74 2.03 -12.76
C LEU A 149 -9.71 1.58 -14.23
N ALA A 150 -9.68 2.50 -15.18
CA ALA A 150 -9.58 2.21 -16.60
C ALA A 150 -8.17 1.81 -17.07
N LEU A 151 -7.13 2.41 -16.46
CA LEU A 151 -5.73 2.21 -16.84
C LEU A 151 -5.10 0.98 -16.18
N ASP A 152 -5.48 0.66 -14.94
CA ASP A 152 -4.88 -0.43 -14.15
C ASP A 152 -4.89 -1.81 -14.86
N PRO A 153 -5.97 -2.24 -15.56
CA PRO A 153 -5.96 -3.51 -16.29
C PRO A 153 -4.98 -3.52 -17.48
N VAL A 154 -4.77 -2.36 -18.11
CA VAL A 154 -3.82 -2.21 -19.22
C VAL A 154 -2.40 -2.26 -18.68
N ALA A 155 -2.11 -1.45 -17.65
CA ALA A 155 -0.83 -1.42 -16.97
C ALA A 155 -0.42 -2.81 -16.48
N GLU A 156 -1.34 -3.52 -15.80
CA GLU A 156 -1.07 -4.85 -15.26
C GLU A 156 -0.78 -5.90 -16.35
N THR A 157 -1.39 -5.77 -17.53
CA THR A 157 -1.18 -6.70 -18.65
C THR A 157 0.13 -6.42 -19.40
N MET A 158 0.58 -5.17 -19.42
CA MET A 158 1.83 -4.76 -20.08
C MET A 158 3.05 -4.81 -19.16
N ALA A 159 2.83 -4.84 -17.84
CA ALA A 159 3.88 -4.69 -16.86
C ALA A 159 4.86 -5.86 -16.81
N ASP A 160 6.09 -5.56 -16.40
CA ASP A 160 7.17 -6.53 -16.23
C ASP A 160 6.80 -7.60 -15.19
N THR A 161 7.08 -8.87 -15.45
CA THR A 161 6.71 -9.97 -14.53
C THR A 161 7.40 -9.87 -13.17
N ASN A 162 8.57 -9.24 -13.12
CA ASN A 162 9.38 -9.09 -11.92
C ASN A 162 9.25 -7.70 -11.26
N SER A 163 8.20 -6.95 -11.61
CA SER A 163 7.81 -5.72 -10.92
C SER A 163 6.74 -5.99 -9.86
N TYR A 164 6.93 -5.51 -8.63
CA TYR A 164 6.02 -5.80 -7.51
C TYR A 164 5.38 -4.56 -6.89
N GLY A 165 6.04 -3.40 -6.96
CA GLY A 165 5.61 -2.17 -6.28
C GLY A 165 4.29 -1.63 -6.85
N PHE A 166 3.38 -1.20 -5.96
CA PHE A 166 2.08 -0.59 -6.30
C PHE A 166 1.15 -1.40 -7.22
N ARG A 167 1.35 -2.72 -7.33
CA ARG A 167 0.53 -3.60 -8.18
C ARG A 167 -0.43 -4.45 -7.37
N LYS A 168 -1.61 -4.70 -7.92
CA LYS A 168 -2.67 -5.48 -7.26
C LYS A 168 -2.23 -6.92 -7.02
N GLY A 169 -2.41 -7.40 -5.79
CA GLY A 169 -2.10 -8.78 -5.40
C GLY A 169 -0.61 -9.12 -5.26
N ARG A 170 0.29 -8.13 -5.38
CA ARG A 170 1.74 -8.27 -5.16
C ARG A 170 2.17 -7.50 -3.92
N CYS A 171 3.13 -8.03 -3.16
CA CYS A 171 3.67 -7.37 -1.96
C CYS A 171 5.20 -7.42 -1.90
N ALA A 172 5.80 -6.68 -0.96
CA ALA A 172 7.26 -6.68 -0.76
C ALA A 172 7.82 -8.08 -0.46
N GLN A 173 7.05 -8.93 0.23
CA GLN A 173 7.44 -10.32 0.49
C GLN A 173 7.50 -11.17 -0.79
N ASP A 174 6.74 -10.85 -1.84
CA ASP A 174 6.85 -11.52 -3.14
C ASP A 174 8.19 -11.20 -3.81
N ALA A 175 8.63 -9.95 -3.76
CA ALA A 175 9.96 -9.54 -4.22
C ALA A 175 11.06 -10.24 -3.42
N CYS A 176 10.97 -10.24 -2.09
CA CYS A 176 11.92 -10.93 -1.21
C CYS A 176 12.04 -12.43 -1.54
N GLU A 177 10.91 -13.11 -1.73
CA GLU A 177 10.91 -14.55 -2.07
C GLU A 177 11.47 -14.81 -3.48
N HIS A 178 11.24 -13.88 -4.43
CA HIS A 178 11.88 -13.96 -5.76
C HIS A 178 13.41 -13.87 -5.64
N ILE A 179 13.90 -12.88 -4.91
CA ILE A 179 15.34 -12.65 -4.69
C ILE A 179 15.96 -13.86 -4.00
N PHE A 180 15.30 -14.39 -2.97
CA PHE A 180 15.75 -15.59 -2.27
C PHE A 180 15.90 -16.78 -3.22
N LYS A 181 14.90 -17.04 -4.07
CA LYS A 181 14.95 -18.13 -5.06
C LYS A 181 16.06 -17.91 -6.10
N ALA A 182 16.30 -16.68 -6.54
CA ALA A 182 17.36 -16.37 -7.49
C ALA A 182 18.76 -16.60 -6.89
N LEU A 183 18.97 -16.29 -5.60
CA LEU A 183 20.29 -16.24 -4.97
C LEU A 183 20.64 -17.44 -4.08
N SER A 184 19.67 -18.30 -3.76
CA SER A 184 19.83 -19.38 -2.78
C SER A 184 20.69 -20.57 -3.22
N HIS A 185 20.81 -20.83 -4.53
CA HIS A 185 21.50 -22.02 -5.03
C HIS A 185 23.03 -21.84 -5.09
N ALA A 186 23.77 -22.95 -5.14
CA ALA A 186 25.24 -22.91 -5.24
C ALA A 186 25.70 -22.19 -6.52
N LYS A 187 25.04 -22.48 -7.65
CA LYS A 187 25.32 -21.86 -8.95
C LYS A 187 24.60 -20.52 -9.15
N SER A 188 24.10 -19.87 -8.11
CA SER A 188 23.43 -18.56 -8.21
C SER A 188 24.40 -17.43 -8.61
N PRO A 189 23.88 -16.29 -9.13
CA PRO A 189 24.68 -15.09 -9.35
C PRO A 189 25.30 -14.57 -8.04
N GLN A 190 26.47 -13.95 -8.17
CA GLN A 190 27.30 -13.51 -7.05
C GLN A 190 27.35 -11.98 -6.93
N TRP A 191 27.11 -11.26 -8.02
CA TRP A 191 27.14 -9.80 -8.07
C TRP A 191 25.73 -9.24 -8.15
N ILE A 192 25.50 -8.13 -7.44
CA ILE A 192 24.21 -7.46 -7.35
C ILE A 192 24.45 -5.98 -7.64
N LEU A 193 23.78 -5.49 -8.68
CA LEU A 193 23.58 -4.06 -8.91
C LEU A 193 22.38 -3.62 -8.08
N GLU A 194 22.62 -2.83 -7.05
CA GLU A 194 21.61 -2.10 -6.28
C GLU A 194 21.33 -0.80 -7.02
N GLY A 195 20.11 -0.63 -7.54
CA GLY A 195 19.71 0.53 -8.32
C GLY A 195 18.61 1.35 -7.65
N ASP A 196 18.79 2.67 -7.63
CA ASP A 196 17.81 3.65 -7.15
C ASP A 196 17.69 4.78 -8.19
N ILE A 197 16.46 5.20 -8.48
CA ILE A 197 16.18 6.24 -9.47
C ILE A 197 16.07 7.58 -8.76
N LYS A 198 16.86 8.56 -9.22
CA LYS A 198 16.86 9.92 -8.67
C LYS A 198 15.53 10.58 -8.98
N GLY A 199 14.79 10.95 -7.93
CA GLY A 199 13.54 11.71 -8.07
C GLY A 199 12.53 11.07 -9.02
N CYS A 200 12.30 9.75 -8.92
CA CYS A 200 11.48 9.01 -9.88
C CYS A 200 10.10 9.62 -10.15
N PHE A 201 9.41 10.17 -9.16
CA PHE A 201 8.13 10.84 -9.41
C PHE A 201 8.28 12.28 -9.89
N ASP A 202 9.42 12.92 -9.65
CA ASP A 202 9.63 14.35 -9.89
C ASP A 202 10.19 14.64 -11.30
N HIS A 203 10.90 13.70 -11.94
CA HIS A 203 11.63 13.95 -13.19
C HIS A 203 11.10 13.22 -14.44
N ILE A 204 9.99 12.46 -14.35
CA ILE A 204 9.48 11.74 -15.54
C ILE A 204 9.05 12.75 -16.61
N SER A 205 9.52 12.55 -17.85
CA SER A 205 9.13 13.36 -19.00
C SER A 205 7.63 13.30 -19.27
N HIS A 206 6.97 14.46 -19.33
CA HIS A 206 5.55 14.56 -19.66
C HIS A 206 5.27 14.11 -21.08
N ASP A 207 6.14 14.46 -22.03
CA ASP A 207 5.96 14.11 -23.44
C ASP A 207 5.99 12.60 -23.64
N TRP A 208 6.94 11.92 -22.98
CA TRP A 208 7.01 10.47 -23.01
C TRP A 208 5.73 9.83 -22.46
N LEU A 209 5.23 10.32 -21.31
CA LEU A 209 3.99 9.83 -20.68
C LEU A 209 2.76 10.03 -21.60
N ILE A 210 2.63 11.21 -22.21
CA ILE A 210 1.50 11.55 -23.09
C ILE A 210 1.52 10.72 -24.38
N GLU A 211 2.70 10.36 -24.87
CA GLU A 211 2.86 9.54 -26.07
C GLU A 211 2.56 8.06 -25.80
N HIS A 212 3.09 7.51 -24.70
CA HIS A 212 3.14 6.07 -24.47
C HIS A 212 1.97 5.52 -23.63
N ILE A 213 1.26 6.36 -22.87
CA ILE A 213 0.17 5.88 -22.01
C ILE A 213 -1.14 5.81 -22.80
N PRO A 214 -1.79 4.62 -22.84
CA PRO A 214 -3.05 4.41 -23.52
C PRO A 214 -4.22 4.93 -22.66
N MET A 215 -4.33 6.25 -22.57
CA MET A 215 -5.45 6.95 -21.95
C MET A 215 -5.81 8.21 -22.74
N ASP A 216 -6.86 8.91 -22.31
CA ASP A 216 -7.21 10.20 -22.90
C ASP A 216 -6.09 11.22 -22.67
N LYS A 217 -5.45 11.65 -23.78
CA LYS A 217 -4.33 12.58 -23.77
C LYS A 217 -4.73 13.95 -23.24
N SER A 218 -5.97 14.39 -23.44
CA SER A 218 -6.45 15.68 -22.95
C SER A 218 -6.48 15.70 -21.42
N VAL A 219 -7.05 14.67 -20.82
CA VAL A 219 -7.15 14.53 -19.36
C VAL A 219 -5.78 14.25 -18.73
N LEU A 220 -4.94 13.43 -19.37
CA LEU A 220 -3.58 13.18 -18.89
C LEU A 220 -2.74 14.47 -18.88
N LYS A 221 -2.79 15.26 -19.97
CA LYS A 221 -2.11 16.58 -20.02
C LYS A 221 -2.55 17.47 -18.87
N GLN A 222 -3.84 17.51 -18.57
CA GLN A 222 -4.36 18.30 -17.45
C GLN A 222 -3.87 17.79 -16.09
N PHE A 223 -3.79 16.47 -15.87
CA PHE A 223 -3.27 15.93 -14.61
C PHE A 223 -1.79 16.24 -14.41
N LEU A 224 -0.99 16.27 -15.48
CA LEU A 224 0.45 16.51 -15.42
C LEU A 224 0.78 18.01 -15.33
N LYS A 225 0.08 18.85 -16.11
CA LYS A 225 0.32 20.30 -16.22
C LYS A 225 -0.51 21.16 -15.26
N ALA A 226 -1.21 20.56 -14.30
CA ALA A 226 -2.04 21.30 -13.34
C ALA A 226 -1.25 22.28 -12.45
N GLY A 227 0.07 22.12 -12.33
CA GLY A 227 0.90 22.93 -11.45
C GLY A 227 0.68 22.61 -9.97
N PHE A 228 1.37 23.34 -9.09
CA PHE A 228 1.13 23.29 -7.66
C PHE A 228 1.14 24.68 -7.04
N ILE A 229 0.35 24.85 -6.00
CA ILE A 229 0.36 26.06 -5.16
C ILE A 229 1.23 25.78 -3.93
N PHE A 230 2.18 26.69 -3.68
CA PHE A 230 3.00 26.71 -2.48
C PHE A 230 3.08 28.13 -1.94
N LYS A 231 2.74 28.33 -0.66
CA LYS A 231 2.66 29.67 -0.03
C LYS A 231 1.86 30.68 -0.87
N ASP A 232 0.70 30.25 -1.35
CA ASP A 232 -0.25 31.05 -2.15
C ASP A 232 0.27 31.53 -3.53
N GLU A 233 1.43 31.04 -3.97
CA GLU A 233 1.96 31.24 -5.32
C GLU A 233 1.76 29.99 -6.19
N LEU A 234 1.38 30.18 -7.45
CA LEU A 234 1.20 29.12 -8.44
C LEU A 234 2.53 28.85 -9.15
N PHE A 235 3.01 27.62 -9.06
CA PHE A 235 4.18 27.14 -9.78
C PHE A 235 3.77 26.15 -10.88
N PRO A 236 4.27 26.31 -12.11
CA PRO A 236 4.04 25.32 -13.17
C PRO A 236 4.76 24.00 -12.83
N THR A 237 4.33 22.92 -13.47
CA THR A 237 4.97 21.61 -13.37
C THR A 237 5.41 21.22 -14.78
N GLU A 238 6.71 21.32 -15.04
CA GLU A 238 7.30 21.03 -16.36
C GLU A 238 7.69 19.55 -16.51
N GLU A 239 7.91 18.85 -15.40
CA GLU A 239 8.29 17.43 -15.36
C GLU A 239 7.70 16.72 -14.13
N GLY A 240 7.65 15.39 -14.20
CA GLY A 240 7.21 14.53 -13.12
C GLY A 240 5.69 14.32 -13.05
N THR A 241 5.30 13.39 -12.17
CA THR A 241 3.91 13.12 -11.82
C THR A 241 3.68 13.57 -10.38
N PRO A 242 2.53 14.21 -10.07
CA PRO A 242 2.30 14.72 -8.73
C PRO A 242 2.34 13.61 -7.68
N GLN A 243 3.30 13.70 -6.76
CA GLN A 243 3.45 12.77 -5.65
C GLN A 243 2.26 12.94 -4.69
N GLY A 244 1.31 12.00 -4.70
CA GLY A 244 0.05 12.08 -3.96
C GLY A 244 -1.19 11.88 -4.83
N GLY A 245 -1.05 11.88 -6.15
CA GLY A 245 -2.11 11.50 -7.07
C GLY A 245 -2.42 10.00 -7.02
N VAL A 246 -3.70 9.63 -7.19
CA VAL A 246 -4.13 8.21 -7.15
C VAL A 246 -3.60 7.44 -8.36
N ILE A 247 -3.43 8.13 -9.50
CA ILE A 247 -2.96 7.54 -10.75
C ILE A 247 -1.43 7.52 -10.88
N SER A 248 -0.71 8.40 -10.16
CA SER A 248 0.74 8.59 -10.30
C SER A 248 1.56 7.29 -10.15
N PRO A 249 1.27 6.38 -9.20
CA PRO A 249 2.00 5.11 -9.11
C PRO A 249 1.83 4.20 -10.34
N ILE A 250 0.67 4.26 -11.01
CA ILE A 250 0.42 3.49 -12.24
C ILE A 250 1.26 4.08 -13.38
N LEU A 251 1.27 5.41 -13.51
CA LEU A 251 2.06 6.11 -14.54
C LEU A 251 3.56 5.83 -14.37
N ALA A 252 4.07 5.93 -13.13
CA ALA A 252 5.46 5.62 -12.82
C ALA A 252 5.81 4.16 -13.13
N ASN A 253 4.93 3.21 -12.79
CA ASN A 253 5.16 1.82 -13.14
C ASN A 253 5.20 1.60 -14.66
N MET A 254 4.24 2.15 -15.41
CA MET A 254 4.22 2.04 -16.87
C MET A 254 5.43 2.68 -17.53
N ALA A 255 5.97 3.76 -16.96
CA ALA A 255 7.21 4.37 -17.42
C ALA A 255 8.41 3.44 -17.22
N LEU A 256 8.47 2.77 -16.08
CA LEU A 256 9.56 1.86 -15.71
C LEU A 256 9.42 0.45 -16.31
N ASP A 257 8.24 0.08 -16.79
CA ASP A 257 8.01 -1.21 -17.44
C ASP A 257 8.71 -1.25 -18.81
N GLY A 258 9.36 -2.38 -19.09
CA GLY A 258 10.24 -2.56 -20.25
C GLY A 258 11.71 -2.69 -19.86
N MET A 259 12.11 -2.32 -18.64
CA MET A 259 13.46 -2.59 -18.13
C MET A 259 13.79 -4.08 -18.19
N GLN A 260 12.85 -4.94 -17.78
CA GLN A 260 13.05 -6.38 -17.84
C GLN A 260 13.26 -6.85 -19.30
N LYS A 261 12.49 -6.30 -20.23
CA LYS A 261 12.57 -6.65 -21.65
C LYS A 261 13.90 -6.26 -22.27
N VAL A 262 14.40 -5.05 -21.98
CA VAL A 262 15.67 -4.57 -22.52
C VAL A 262 16.84 -5.43 -22.01
N LEU A 263 16.86 -5.76 -20.72
CA LEU A 263 17.86 -6.68 -20.17
C LEU A 263 17.75 -8.09 -20.78
N SER A 264 16.54 -8.63 -20.92
CA SER A 264 16.34 -9.94 -21.56
C SER A 264 16.76 -9.95 -23.03
N ASN A 265 16.54 -8.87 -23.78
CA ASN A 265 16.97 -8.75 -25.17
C ASN A 265 18.50 -8.74 -25.34
N ARG A 266 19.25 -8.31 -24.33
CA ARG A 266 20.72 -8.33 -24.37
C ARG A 266 21.29 -9.65 -23.87
N PHE A 267 20.80 -10.12 -22.72
CA PHE A 267 21.45 -11.20 -21.96
C PHE A 267 20.78 -12.56 -22.12
N HIS A 268 19.55 -12.64 -22.64
CA HIS A 268 18.81 -13.91 -22.79
C HIS A 268 18.62 -14.33 -24.25
N THR A 269 19.21 -13.60 -25.20
CA THR A 269 19.15 -13.91 -26.64
C THR A 269 20.28 -14.85 -27.04
N ASN A 270 19.95 -15.83 -27.87
CA ASN A 270 20.95 -16.67 -28.53
C ASN A 270 21.66 -15.92 -29.68
N ARG A 271 22.64 -16.56 -30.34
CA ARG A 271 23.38 -16.03 -31.52
C ARG A 271 22.46 -15.66 -32.71
N LEU A 272 21.19 -16.07 -32.68
CA LEU A 272 20.14 -15.79 -33.69
C LEU A 272 19.14 -14.72 -33.23
N GLY A 273 19.38 -14.02 -32.10
CA GLY A 273 18.53 -12.93 -31.60
C GLY A 273 17.19 -13.38 -30.99
N LYS A 274 16.97 -14.68 -30.77
CA LYS A 274 15.76 -15.21 -30.11
C LYS A 274 16.02 -15.46 -28.63
N VAL A 275 15.07 -15.08 -27.79
CA VAL A 275 15.10 -15.36 -26.34
C VAL A 275 14.98 -16.87 -26.13
N ASP A 276 16.04 -17.51 -25.66
CA ASP A 276 16.11 -18.96 -25.43
C ASP A 276 16.20 -19.24 -23.93
N LEU A 277 15.34 -20.13 -23.44
CA LEU A 277 15.29 -20.56 -22.04
C LEU A 277 16.61 -21.22 -21.57
N ARG A 278 17.40 -21.79 -22.49
CA ARG A 278 18.73 -22.38 -22.20
C ARG A 278 19.78 -21.30 -21.89
N TYR A 279 19.71 -20.15 -22.55
CA TYR A 279 20.63 -19.00 -22.36
C TYR A 279 20.15 -18.00 -21.32
N LYS A 280 18.86 -18.03 -20.95
CA LYS A 280 18.24 -17.22 -19.89
C LYS A 280 19.02 -17.25 -18.56
N ASN A 281 19.82 -18.30 -18.35
CA ASN A 281 20.58 -18.53 -17.13
C ASN A 281 22.11 -18.46 -17.31
N ALA A 282 22.62 -18.15 -18.51
CA ALA A 282 24.06 -18.11 -18.76
C ALA A 282 24.73 -16.93 -18.04
N HIS A 283 24.19 -15.72 -18.25
CA HIS A 283 24.67 -14.49 -17.60
C HIS A 283 24.06 -14.26 -16.21
N LYS A 284 23.05 -15.06 -15.84
CA LYS A 284 22.28 -14.99 -14.57
C LYS A 284 21.74 -13.59 -14.27
N VAL A 285 21.41 -12.84 -15.33
CA VAL A 285 20.86 -11.49 -15.24
C VAL A 285 19.36 -11.56 -14.95
N ASN A 286 18.97 -11.14 -13.74
CA ASN A 286 17.58 -11.07 -13.32
C ASN A 286 17.29 -9.71 -12.69
N LEU A 287 16.27 -9.03 -13.20
CA LEU A 287 15.73 -7.81 -12.61
C LEU A 287 14.68 -8.18 -11.55
N VAL A 288 14.75 -7.55 -10.38
CA VAL A 288 13.66 -7.49 -9.40
C VAL A 288 13.40 -6.03 -9.06
N ARG A 289 12.19 -5.54 -9.33
CA ARG A 289 11.81 -4.13 -9.15
C ARG A 289 10.68 -3.97 -8.15
N TYR A 290 10.80 -3.02 -7.24
CA TYR A 290 9.74 -2.58 -6.35
C TYR A 290 9.61 -1.06 -6.45
N ALA A 291 8.71 -0.60 -7.32
CA ALA A 291 8.59 0.81 -7.68
C ALA A 291 9.90 1.36 -8.27
N ASP A 292 10.53 2.33 -7.59
CA ASP A 292 11.81 2.98 -7.93
C ASP A 292 13.05 2.20 -7.47
N ASP A 293 12.93 1.42 -6.38
CA ASP A 293 14.00 0.54 -5.90
C ASP A 293 14.06 -0.73 -6.77
N PHE A 294 15.22 -1.07 -7.29
CA PHE A 294 15.41 -2.33 -8.02
C PHE A 294 16.78 -2.95 -7.76
N ILE A 295 16.87 -4.24 -8.03
CA ILE A 295 18.16 -4.94 -8.11
C ILE A 295 18.29 -5.68 -9.41
N VAL A 296 19.52 -5.79 -9.90
CA VAL A 296 19.89 -6.69 -10.99
C VAL A 296 20.95 -7.65 -10.49
N THR A 297 20.67 -8.95 -10.57
CA THR A 297 21.68 -9.97 -10.28
C THR A 297 22.57 -10.17 -11.51
N ALA A 298 23.84 -10.53 -11.33
CA ALA A 298 24.74 -10.87 -12.43
C ALA A 298 25.74 -11.96 -12.02
N ALA A 299 26.23 -12.73 -13.00
CA ALA A 299 27.25 -13.74 -12.76
C ALA A 299 28.62 -13.13 -12.42
N THR A 300 28.99 -12.03 -13.10
CA THR A 300 30.25 -11.32 -12.90
C THR A 300 30.00 -9.83 -12.67
N ARG A 301 31.04 -9.11 -12.21
CA ARG A 301 30.96 -7.67 -11.96
C ARG A 301 30.77 -6.89 -13.26
N GLU A 302 31.46 -7.29 -14.31
CA GLU A 302 31.44 -6.64 -15.63
C GLU A 302 30.02 -6.71 -16.23
N LEU A 303 29.32 -7.84 -16.04
CA LEU A 303 27.92 -7.97 -16.47
C LEU A 303 26.98 -7.08 -15.65
N ALA A 304 27.27 -6.83 -14.37
CA ALA A 304 26.50 -5.89 -13.56
C ALA A 304 26.73 -4.44 -14.03
N GLU A 305 27.97 -4.11 -14.41
CA GLU A 305 28.33 -2.80 -14.99
C GLU A 305 27.66 -2.61 -16.35
N GLU A 306 27.70 -3.61 -17.24
CA GLU A 306 26.97 -3.56 -18.52
C GLU A 306 25.46 -3.39 -18.33
N ALA A 307 24.86 -4.11 -17.36
CA ALA A 307 23.45 -3.94 -17.03
C ALA A 307 23.13 -2.53 -16.49
N LYS A 308 24.06 -1.91 -15.74
CA LYS A 308 23.91 -0.52 -15.27
C LYS A 308 23.80 0.45 -16.44
N GLU A 309 24.69 0.35 -17.42
CA GLU A 309 24.72 1.22 -18.59
C GLU A 309 23.44 1.08 -19.43
N ILE A 310 23.00 -0.16 -19.67
CA ILE A 310 21.75 -0.44 -20.39
C ILE A 310 20.53 0.19 -19.70
N ILE A 311 20.48 0.11 -18.37
CA ILE A 311 19.39 0.71 -17.59
C ILE A 311 19.48 2.24 -17.63
N ARG A 312 20.69 2.81 -17.58
CA ARG A 312 20.88 4.25 -17.67
C ARG A 312 20.32 4.79 -18.99
N ASP A 313 20.66 4.16 -20.11
CA ASP A 313 20.17 4.57 -21.44
C ASP A 313 18.64 4.42 -21.55
N PHE A 314 18.08 3.33 -20.99
CA PHE A 314 16.64 3.13 -20.91
C PHE A 314 15.93 4.24 -20.13
N LEU A 315 16.49 4.67 -18.99
CA LEU A 315 15.93 5.72 -18.16
C LEU A 315 16.06 7.10 -18.80
N GLN A 316 17.18 7.38 -19.48
CA GLN A 316 17.44 8.67 -20.12
C GLN A 316 16.37 9.02 -21.16
N THR A 317 15.94 8.05 -21.97
CA THR A 317 14.84 8.24 -22.95
C THR A 317 13.50 8.65 -22.33
N ARG A 318 13.34 8.47 -21.01
CA ARG A 318 12.14 8.80 -20.22
C ARG A 318 12.33 10.06 -19.35
N GLY A 319 13.49 10.72 -19.45
CA GLY A 319 13.89 11.84 -18.60
C GLY A 319 14.34 11.43 -17.19
N LEU A 320 14.66 10.16 -16.97
CA LEU A 320 15.05 9.64 -15.65
C LEU A 320 16.56 9.38 -15.57
N GLU A 321 17.11 9.51 -14.36
CA GLU A 321 18.52 9.27 -14.05
C GLU A 321 18.69 8.28 -12.91
N LEU A 322 19.76 7.48 -12.97
CA LEU A 322 20.20 6.67 -11.83
C LEU A 322 20.83 7.56 -10.76
N SER A 323 20.60 7.23 -9.49
CA SER A 323 21.25 7.89 -8.38
C SER A 323 22.66 7.30 -8.20
N GLU A 324 23.69 7.93 -8.77
CA GLU A 324 25.09 7.46 -8.66
C GLU A 324 25.52 7.25 -7.20
N GLU A 325 25.13 8.14 -6.27
CA GLU A 325 25.46 8.00 -4.84
C GLU A 325 24.89 6.75 -4.15
N LYS A 326 23.80 6.19 -4.70
CA LYS A 326 23.09 5.04 -4.13
C LYS A 326 23.26 3.77 -4.95
N THR A 327 23.67 3.92 -6.20
CA THR A 327 23.81 2.81 -7.13
C THR A 327 25.13 2.13 -6.82
N LEU A 328 25.07 0.90 -6.33
CA LEU A 328 26.23 0.16 -5.85
C LEU A 328 26.26 -1.22 -6.51
N ILE A 329 27.46 -1.71 -6.79
CA ILE A 329 27.67 -3.09 -7.21
C ILE A 329 28.33 -3.83 -6.06
N THR A 330 27.58 -4.75 -5.46
CA THR A 330 27.97 -5.46 -4.24
C THR A 330 28.07 -6.96 -4.49
N HIS A 331 28.98 -7.61 -3.78
CA HIS A 331 29.08 -9.06 -3.78
C HIS A 331 28.13 -9.65 -2.74
N ILE A 332 27.52 -10.80 -3.05
CA ILE A 332 26.49 -11.42 -2.19
C ILE A 332 27.00 -11.82 -0.79
N ASP A 333 28.30 -12.04 -0.65
CA ASP A 333 28.92 -12.40 0.62
C ASP A 333 29.12 -11.19 1.55
N ASP A 334 29.20 -9.98 1.01
CA ASP A 334 29.17 -8.73 1.78
C ASP A 334 27.74 -8.40 2.20
N GLY A 335 26.82 -8.69 1.28
CA GLY A 335 25.38 -8.57 1.44
C GLY A 335 24.85 -7.17 1.13
N PHE A 336 23.56 -7.11 0.80
CA PHE A 336 22.89 -5.88 0.37
C PHE A 336 21.54 -5.67 1.09
N ASP A 337 21.09 -4.41 1.14
CA ASP A 337 19.84 -4.00 1.76
C ASP A 337 18.75 -3.81 0.69
N MET A 338 17.60 -4.47 0.80
CA MET A 338 16.44 -4.18 -0.04
C MET A 338 15.13 -4.35 0.73
N LEU A 339 14.20 -3.39 0.61
CA LEU A 339 12.86 -3.41 1.23
C LEU A 339 12.84 -3.66 2.75
N GLY A 340 13.91 -3.24 3.44
CA GLY A 340 14.07 -3.42 4.89
C GLY A 340 14.64 -4.78 5.31
N TRP A 341 15.16 -5.57 4.37
CA TRP A 341 15.87 -6.83 4.62
C TRP A 341 17.31 -6.78 4.12
N VAL A 342 18.20 -7.49 4.82
CA VAL A 342 19.58 -7.76 4.39
C VAL A 342 19.61 -9.15 3.77
N PHE A 343 20.14 -9.24 2.55
CA PHE A 343 20.43 -10.48 1.86
C PHE A 343 21.93 -10.73 1.90
N ARG A 344 22.37 -11.81 2.56
CA ARG A 344 23.79 -12.15 2.65
C ARG A 344 24.01 -13.64 2.60
N LYS A 345 25.00 -14.09 1.83
CA LYS A 345 25.40 -15.50 1.76
C LYS A 345 26.55 -15.75 2.75
N PHE A 346 26.41 -16.81 3.53
CA PHE A 346 27.39 -17.25 4.51
C PHE A 346 27.79 -18.68 4.16
N LYS A 347 29.04 -18.89 3.75
CA LYS A 347 29.57 -20.22 3.37
C LYS A 347 28.61 -20.97 2.43
N GLY A 348 28.13 -20.30 1.38
CA GLY A 348 27.21 -20.88 0.40
C GLY A 348 25.71 -20.85 0.77
N LYS A 349 25.34 -20.50 2.01
CA LYS A 349 23.94 -20.44 2.46
C LYS A 349 23.43 -19.00 2.52
N LEU A 350 22.40 -18.69 1.74
CA LEU A 350 21.74 -17.38 1.78
C LEU A 350 20.89 -17.24 3.05
N ILE A 351 21.12 -16.17 3.81
CA ILE A 351 20.33 -15.83 4.98
C ILE A 351 19.74 -14.42 4.78
N VAL A 352 18.43 -14.33 4.87
CA VAL A 352 17.69 -13.08 4.79
C VAL A 352 17.20 -12.69 6.18
N LYS A 353 17.57 -11.49 6.65
CA LYS A 353 17.19 -10.97 7.98
C LYS A 353 16.63 -9.56 7.85
N PRO A 354 15.80 -9.06 8.78
CA PRO A 354 15.49 -7.64 8.84
C PRO A 354 16.76 -6.79 8.95
N SER A 355 16.81 -5.66 8.26
CA SER A 355 18.00 -4.81 8.23
C SER A 355 18.20 -4.06 9.56
N LYS A 356 19.45 -3.74 9.88
CA LYS A 356 19.79 -2.90 11.05
C LYS A 356 19.06 -1.54 10.99
N LYS A 357 18.92 -0.98 9.79
CA LYS A 357 18.20 0.28 9.54
C LYS A 357 16.71 0.14 9.90
N SER A 358 16.06 -0.96 9.49
CA SER A 358 14.65 -1.24 9.82
C SER A 358 14.44 -1.42 11.33
N LEU A 359 15.32 -2.17 12.00
CA LEU A 359 15.27 -2.34 13.46
C LEU A 359 15.47 -1.00 14.20
N LYS A 360 16.42 -0.17 13.76
CA LYS A 360 16.67 1.15 14.36
C LYS A 360 15.46 2.06 14.21
N ALA A 361 14.84 2.10 13.02
CA ALA A 361 13.63 2.88 12.77
C ALA A 361 12.46 2.39 13.63
N PHE A 362 12.31 1.08 13.78
CA PHE A 362 11.28 0.48 14.65
C PHE A 362 11.49 0.86 16.12
N ASN A 363 12.72 0.73 16.63
CA ASN A 363 13.06 1.12 18.00
C ASN A 363 12.87 2.62 18.24
N ALA A 364 13.15 3.48 17.25
CA ALA A 364 12.88 4.91 17.34
C ALA A 364 11.37 5.20 17.46
N SER A 365 10.53 4.50 16.69
CA SER A 365 9.08 4.64 16.78
C SER A 365 8.52 4.15 18.12
N LEU A 366 9.06 3.05 18.67
CA LEU A 366 8.72 2.58 20.02
C LEU A 366 9.14 3.60 21.08
N HIS A 367 10.34 4.17 20.93
CA HIS A 367 10.85 5.21 21.83
C HIS A 367 9.93 6.43 21.86
N GLU A 368 9.58 6.99 20.70
CA GLU A 368 8.63 8.10 20.55
C GLU A 368 7.28 7.77 21.22
N THR A 369 6.77 6.56 20.99
CA THR A 369 5.51 6.11 21.57
C THR A 369 5.55 6.04 23.09
N ILE A 370 6.62 5.51 23.68
CA ILE A 370 6.75 5.30 25.13
C ILE A 370 7.09 6.61 25.84
N PHE A 371 8.05 7.35 25.30
CA PHE A 371 8.67 8.49 25.98
C PHE A 371 8.18 9.84 25.51
N GLU A 372 7.45 9.99 24.42
CA GLU A 372 6.88 11.30 24.02
C GLU A 372 5.37 11.32 24.27
N HIS A 373 4.64 10.39 23.67
CA HIS A 373 3.18 10.32 23.79
C HIS A 373 2.72 9.55 25.04
N GLY A 374 3.37 8.43 25.31
CA GLY A 374 2.97 7.46 26.33
C GLY A 374 3.40 7.81 27.75
N LYS A 375 3.97 9.00 27.98
CA LYS A 375 4.60 9.35 29.26
C LYS A 375 3.68 9.14 30.47
N ALA A 376 2.39 9.47 30.34
CA ALA A 376 1.41 9.43 31.42
C ALA A 376 0.36 8.32 31.27
N TRP A 377 0.41 7.53 30.19
CA TRP A 377 -0.63 6.55 29.88
C TRP A 377 -0.75 5.47 30.94
N LYS A 378 -1.96 4.90 31.08
CA LYS A 378 -2.14 3.68 31.86
C LYS A 378 -1.43 2.53 31.16
N GLN A 379 -1.00 1.54 31.93
CA GLN A 379 -0.28 0.38 31.40
C GLN A 379 -1.06 -0.33 30.27
N ALA A 380 -2.37 -0.53 30.45
CA ALA A 380 -3.21 -1.17 29.44
C ALA A 380 -3.28 -0.39 28.11
N ASP A 381 -3.36 0.94 28.17
CA ASP A 381 -3.39 1.80 26.98
C ASP A 381 -2.06 1.75 26.22
N LEU A 382 -0.95 1.77 26.97
CA LEU A 382 0.40 1.63 26.42
C LEU A 382 0.55 0.26 25.73
N ILE A 383 0.17 -0.82 26.40
CA ILE A 383 0.19 -2.17 25.82
C ILE A 383 -0.63 -2.23 24.53
N ARG A 384 -1.83 -1.63 24.50
CA ARG A 384 -2.70 -1.65 23.32
C ARG A 384 -2.05 -0.98 22.12
N VAL A 385 -1.37 0.16 22.33
CA VAL A 385 -0.69 0.90 21.26
C VAL A 385 0.56 0.15 20.79
N LEU A 386 1.40 -0.30 21.72
CA LEU A 386 2.62 -1.06 21.41
C LEU A 386 2.29 -2.36 20.67
N ASN A 387 1.27 -3.11 21.09
CA ASN A 387 0.84 -4.33 20.42
C ASN A 387 0.43 -4.10 18.96
N ARG A 388 -0.09 -2.92 18.60
CA ARG A 388 -0.39 -2.60 17.19
C ARG A 388 0.88 -2.42 16.38
N GLN A 389 1.87 -1.72 16.91
CA GLN A 389 3.17 -1.52 16.26
C GLN A 389 3.95 -2.83 16.15
N LEU A 390 4.07 -3.59 17.24
CA LEU A 390 4.73 -4.90 17.29
C LEU A 390 4.11 -5.87 16.29
N ARG A 391 2.78 -5.98 16.27
CA ARG A 391 2.09 -6.86 15.33
C ARG A 391 2.30 -6.45 13.87
N GLY A 392 2.27 -5.15 13.58
CA GLY A 392 2.53 -4.64 12.23
C GLY A 392 3.93 -4.99 11.74
N TRP A 393 4.95 -4.72 12.57
CA TRP A 393 6.35 -5.01 12.25
C TRP A 393 6.63 -6.51 12.16
N ALA A 394 6.08 -7.30 13.09
CA ALA A 394 6.14 -8.75 13.05
C ALA A 394 5.56 -9.31 11.75
N ASN A 395 4.32 -8.95 11.40
CA ASN A 395 3.64 -9.43 10.19
C ASN A 395 4.43 -9.11 8.90
N TYR A 396 5.15 -7.98 8.88
CA TYR A 396 5.96 -7.59 7.74
C TYR A 396 7.22 -8.46 7.60
N HIS A 397 7.93 -8.71 8.71
CA HIS A 397 9.21 -9.43 8.71
C HIS A 397 9.12 -10.94 9.00
N GLN A 398 7.93 -11.46 9.33
CA GLN A 398 7.70 -12.86 9.73
C GLN A 398 8.11 -13.91 8.67
N SER A 399 8.23 -13.51 7.40
CA SER A 399 8.58 -14.43 6.30
C SER A 399 10.08 -14.76 6.20
N VAL A 400 10.94 -13.95 6.85
CA VAL A 400 12.39 -14.10 6.79
C VAL A 400 12.96 -14.68 8.09
N CYS A 401 14.28 -14.86 8.16
CA CYS A 401 14.95 -15.35 9.38
C CYS A 401 15.00 -14.25 10.45
N ALA A 402 13.87 -13.95 11.07
CA ALA A 402 13.69 -12.78 11.93
C ALA A 402 13.83 -13.03 13.44
N LYS A 403 13.89 -14.29 13.91
CA LYS A 403 13.87 -14.64 15.35
C LYS A 403 14.92 -13.92 16.19
N ASP A 404 16.19 -13.93 15.76
CA ASP A 404 17.27 -13.22 16.45
C ASP A 404 17.00 -11.69 16.52
N THR A 405 16.56 -11.09 15.41
CA THR A 405 16.20 -9.67 15.39
C THR A 405 14.99 -9.37 16.27
N PHE A 406 14.00 -10.25 16.30
CA PHE A 406 12.81 -10.16 17.15
C PHE A 406 13.18 -10.20 18.63
N SER A 407 14.06 -11.12 19.04
CA SER A 407 14.55 -11.17 20.43
C SER A 407 15.32 -9.90 20.82
N ARG A 408 16.12 -9.34 19.90
CA ARG A 408 16.81 -8.07 20.15
C ARG A 408 15.83 -6.90 20.31
N ALA A 409 14.80 -6.86 19.47
CA ALA A 409 13.74 -5.85 19.57
C ALA A 409 12.95 -5.97 20.88
N ASP A 410 12.60 -7.19 21.30
CA ASP A 410 11.95 -7.45 22.59
C ASP A 410 12.82 -7.02 23.77
N HIS A 411 14.13 -7.28 23.72
CA HIS A 411 15.07 -6.84 24.74
C HIS A 411 15.15 -5.31 24.84
N THR A 412 15.31 -4.61 23.71
CA THR A 412 15.31 -3.15 23.70
C THR A 412 13.98 -2.58 24.21
N LEU A 413 12.85 -3.18 23.80
CA LEU A 413 11.53 -2.77 24.28
C LEU A 413 11.40 -2.97 25.80
N TYR A 414 11.88 -4.09 26.33
CA TYR A 414 11.91 -4.35 27.76
C TYR A 414 12.69 -3.25 28.52
N GLU A 415 13.87 -2.87 28.04
CA GLU A 415 14.64 -1.78 28.65
C GLU A 415 13.90 -0.43 28.63
N MET A 416 13.22 -0.12 27.53
CA MET A 416 12.40 1.10 27.42
C MET A 416 11.22 1.07 28.41
N LEU A 417 10.52 -0.05 28.51
CA LEU A 417 9.41 -0.23 29.45
C LEU A 417 9.88 -0.20 30.91
N TRP A 418 11.05 -0.74 31.21
CA TRP A 418 11.67 -0.66 32.53
C TRP A 418 11.92 0.79 32.94
N ARG A 419 12.52 1.60 32.05
CA ARG A 419 12.73 3.03 32.28
C ARG A 419 11.42 3.79 32.46
N TRP A 420 10.41 3.46 31.66
CA TRP A 420 9.07 4.04 31.78
C TRP A 420 8.44 3.73 33.14
N ALA A 421 8.50 2.48 33.59
CA ALA A 421 7.95 2.05 34.88
C ALA A 421 8.66 2.68 36.08
N LYS A 422 10.00 2.74 36.05
CA LYS A 422 10.81 3.40 37.08
C LYS A 422 10.48 4.89 37.21
N ARG A 423 10.32 5.58 36.07
CA ARG A 423 9.99 7.01 36.05
C ARG A 423 8.61 7.30 36.66
N ARG A 424 7.64 6.39 36.54
CA ARG A 424 6.31 6.55 37.14
C ARG A 424 6.31 6.45 38.66
N HIS A 425 7.31 5.78 39.23
CA HIS A 425 7.36 5.49 40.67
C HIS A 425 8.75 5.78 41.23
N PRO A 426 9.17 7.06 41.29
CA PRO A 426 10.52 7.44 41.72
C PRO A 426 10.83 7.01 43.17
N GLY A 427 9.82 6.95 44.03
CA GLY A 427 9.96 6.53 45.44
C GLY A 427 9.75 5.04 45.71
N LYS A 428 9.56 4.19 44.69
CA LYS A 428 9.36 2.74 44.88
C LYS A 428 10.62 1.96 44.51
N ASN A 429 10.88 0.89 45.25
CA ASN A 429 12.02 0.02 44.99
C ASN A 429 11.80 -0.86 43.75
N ARG A 430 12.88 -1.47 43.26
CA ARG A 430 12.87 -2.31 42.04
C ARG A 430 11.93 -3.52 42.15
N ARG A 431 11.86 -4.16 43.34
CA ARG A 431 11.03 -5.34 43.58
C ARG A 431 9.54 -5.01 43.42
N TRP A 432 9.12 -3.87 43.97
CA TRP A 432 7.75 -3.39 43.84
C TRP A 432 7.40 -3.11 42.37
N ILE A 433 8.29 -2.43 41.63
CA ILE A 433 8.08 -2.14 40.21
C ILE A 433 7.92 -3.43 39.39
N THR A 434 8.79 -4.42 39.61
CA THR A 434 8.66 -5.72 38.96
C THR A 434 7.32 -6.37 39.26
N ALA A 435 6.97 -6.51 40.55
CA ALA A 435 5.72 -7.16 40.96
C ALA A 435 4.45 -6.45 40.45
N HIS A 436 4.51 -5.12 40.28
CA HIS A 436 3.36 -4.32 39.87
C HIS A 436 3.10 -4.37 38.35
N TYR A 437 4.15 -4.44 37.53
CA TYR A 437 4.02 -4.31 36.07
C TYR A 437 4.34 -5.60 35.29
N TRP A 438 5.14 -6.50 35.85
CA TRP A 438 5.57 -7.74 35.22
C TRP A 438 4.98 -8.93 35.99
N HIS A 439 4.18 -9.71 35.30
CA HIS A 439 3.55 -10.91 35.85
C HIS A 439 4.14 -12.18 35.26
N SER A 440 3.95 -13.28 35.96
CA SER A 440 4.28 -14.62 35.47
C SER A 440 2.98 -15.34 35.10
N LYS A 441 2.97 -16.00 33.93
CA LYS A 441 1.80 -16.73 33.44
C LYS A 441 2.23 -18.06 32.83
N GLY A 442 1.95 -19.15 33.56
CA GLY A 442 2.45 -20.48 33.23
C GLY A 442 3.98 -20.54 33.36
N MET A 443 4.66 -21.05 32.34
CA MET A 443 6.13 -21.08 32.29
C MET A 443 6.76 -19.74 31.89
N ARG A 444 5.96 -18.72 31.54
CA ARG A 444 6.46 -17.41 31.13
C ARG A 444 6.62 -16.50 32.34
N ASN A 445 7.83 -16.01 32.52
CA ASN A 445 8.17 -14.99 33.51
C ASN A 445 8.42 -13.65 32.82
N TRP A 446 8.22 -12.55 33.54
CA TRP A 446 8.47 -11.19 33.06
C TRP A 446 7.57 -10.75 31.90
N ASP A 447 6.28 -11.05 31.96
CA ASP A 447 5.29 -10.53 31.01
C ASP A 447 4.75 -9.17 31.45
N PHE A 448 5.06 -8.12 30.68
CA PHE A 448 4.49 -6.80 30.88
C PHE A 448 2.99 -6.84 30.55
N SER A 449 2.16 -6.89 31.59
CA SER A 449 0.74 -7.21 31.45
C SER A 449 -0.10 -6.62 32.57
N THR A 450 -1.40 -6.61 32.35
CA THR A 450 -2.47 -6.27 33.30
C THR A 450 -3.56 -7.32 33.16
N ASP A 451 -4.57 -7.31 34.03
CA ASP A 451 -5.73 -8.21 33.92
C ASP A 451 -6.46 -8.13 32.57
N THR A 452 -6.36 -6.98 31.89
CA THR A 452 -7.10 -6.69 30.65
C THR A 452 -6.24 -6.70 29.39
N ALA A 453 -4.91 -6.63 29.51
CA ALA A 453 -4.01 -6.48 28.37
C ALA A 453 -2.64 -7.11 28.62
N GLU A 454 -2.13 -7.87 27.64
CA GLU A 454 -0.83 -8.55 27.66
C GLU A 454 0.02 -8.07 26.49
N LEU A 455 1.29 -7.73 26.73
CA LEU A 455 2.22 -7.33 25.69
C LEU A 455 2.63 -8.53 24.83
N MET A 456 2.58 -8.35 23.51
CA MET A 456 2.99 -9.34 22.53
C MET A 456 4.52 -9.45 22.49
N ARG A 457 5.06 -10.67 22.60
CA ARG A 457 6.49 -10.95 22.39
C ARG A 457 6.77 -11.24 20.92
N LEU A 458 7.69 -10.51 20.31
CA LEU A 458 8.09 -10.74 18.93
C LEU A 458 8.82 -12.08 18.78
N GLY A 459 9.63 -12.47 19.76
CA GLY A 459 10.38 -13.73 19.78
C GLY A 459 9.50 -14.97 19.69
N GLU A 460 8.23 -14.88 20.10
CA GLU A 460 7.26 -15.98 20.03
C GLU A 460 6.57 -16.08 18.65
N VAL A 461 6.60 -15.03 17.84
CA VAL A 461 5.93 -15.01 16.53
C VAL A 461 6.53 -16.08 15.62
N PRO A 462 5.75 -17.07 15.14
CA PRO A 462 6.28 -18.15 14.33
C PRO A 462 6.75 -17.61 12.98
N ILE A 463 7.89 -18.09 12.46
CA ILE A 463 8.31 -17.76 11.10
C ILE A 463 7.37 -18.48 10.13
N ILE A 464 6.73 -17.75 9.22
CA ILE A 464 5.82 -18.30 8.22
C ILE A 464 6.33 -17.90 6.85
N ARG A 465 6.86 -18.88 6.10
CA ARG A 465 7.41 -18.66 4.76
C ARG A 465 6.34 -18.14 3.82
N HIS A 466 6.71 -17.13 3.02
CA HIS A 466 5.81 -16.50 2.09
C HIS A 466 5.71 -17.30 0.79
N THR A 467 4.50 -17.44 0.26
CA THR A 467 4.30 -18.12 -1.03
C THR A 467 4.30 -17.08 -2.15
N LYS A 468 5.38 -17.11 -2.95
CA LYS A 468 5.57 -16.24 -4.11
C LYS A 468 4.38 -16.29 -5.07
N VAL A 469 3.99 -15.14 -5.59
CA VAL A 469 3.02 -15.03 -6.69
C VAL A 469 3.54 -15.68 -7.99
N ARG A 470 2.66 -16.35 -8.74
CA ARG A 470 2.93 -16.81 -10.11
C ARG A 470 3.24 -15.60 -11.00
N MET A 471 4.33 -15.67 -11.77
CA MET A 471 4.92 -14.50 -12.44
C MET A 471 4.06 -13.96 -13.60
N ASP A 472 3.33 -14.85 -14.27
CA ASP A 472 2.43 -14.58 -15.38
C ASP A 472 0.97 -14.34 -14.95
N ALA A 473 0.65 -14.48 -13.65
CA ALA A 473 -0.72 -14.32 -13.18
C ALA A 473 -1.14 -12.85 -13.23
N ASN A 474 -2.30 -12.62 -13.86
CA ASN A 474 -2.90 -11.31 -13.98
C ASN A 474 -4.17 -11.25 -13.10
N PRO A 475 -4.29 -10.31 -12.15
CA PRO A 475 -5.43 -10.23 -11.23
C PRO A 475 -6.79 -10.00 -11.89
N TYR A 476 -6.82 -9.58 -13.15
CA TYR A 476 -8.05 -9.38 -13.93
C TYR A 476 -8.44 -10.60 -14.78
N LEU A 477 -7.49 -11.51 -15.04
CA LEU A 477 -7.73 -12.72 -15.84
C LEU A 477 -7.73 -13.99 -14.97
N ASP A 478 -6.87 -14.05 -13.96
CA ASP A 478 -6.67 -15.16 -13.04
C ASP A 478 -7.31 -14.91 -11.66
N THR A 479 -8.55 -14.41 -11.65
CA THR A 479 -9.25 -14.01 -10.40
C THR A 479 -9.32 -15.14 -9.38
N ALA A 480 -9.60 -16.37 -9.82
CA ALA A 480 -9.66 -17.55 -8.95
C ALA A 480 -8.33 -17.81 -8.22
N TYR A 481 -7.20 -17.69 -8.92
CA TYR A 481 -5.86 -17.86 -8.34
C TYR A 481 -5.59 -16.83 -7.24
N PHE A 482 -5.93 -15.56 -7.47
CA PHE A 482 -5.73 -14.52 -6.45
C PHE A 482 -6.68 -14.67 -5.26
N THR A 483 -7.93 -15.09 -5.49
CA THR A 483 -8.89 -15.38 -4.41
C THR A 483 -8.39 -16.52 -3.52
N GLU A 484 -7.98 -17.63 -4.12
CA GLU A 484 -7.46 -18.79 -3.38
C GLU A 484 -6.17 -18.43 -2.63
N ARG A 485 -5.26 -17.70 -3.28
CA ARG A 485 -4.03 -17.23 -2.63
C ARG A 485 -4.32 -16.36 -1.40
N LYS A 486 -5.28 -15.43 -1.48
CA LYS A 486 -5.70 -14.60 -0.33
C LYS A 486 -6.23 -15.46 0.81
N PHE A 487 -7.10 -16.43 0.48
CA PHE A 487 -7.64 -17.35 1.46
C PHE A 487 -6.54 -18.15 2.18
N GLN A 488 -5.61 -18.74 1.41
CA GLN A 488 -4.50 -19.53 1.94
C GLN A 488 -3.53 -18.72 2.79
N GLN A 489 -3.23 -17.47 2.40
CA GLN A 489 -2.43 -16.58 3.23
C GLN A 489 -3.12 -16.36 4.59
N GLY A 490 -4.45 -16.20 4.62
CA GLY A 490 -5.23 -16.02 5.84
C GLY A 490 -5.15 -17.24 6.74
N MET A 491 -5.28 -18.42 6.16
CA MET A 491 -5.16 -19.70 6.85
C MET A 491 -3.77 -19.95 7.44
N LYS A 492 -2.71 -19.43 6.80
CA LYS A 492 -1.34 -19.53 7.32
C LYS A 492 -1.10 -18.53 8.46
N ARG A 493 -1.47 -17.26 8.29
CA ARG A 493 -1.10 -16.18 9.23
C ARG A 493 -1.99 -16.08 10.47
N LEU A 494 -3.26 -16.46 10.36
CA LEU A 494 -4.19 -16.41 11.49
C LEU A 494 -4.06 -17.65 12.36
N SER A 495 -4.28 -17.50 13.67
CA SER A 495 -4.22 -18.58 14.65
C SER A 495 -5.48 -18.64 15.53
N GLY A 496 -5.70 -19.80 16.17
CA GLY A 496 -6.79 -20.01 17.12
C GLY A 496 -8.18 -19.67 16.57
N ARG A 497 -8.98 -18.93 17.36
CA ARG A 497 -10.34 -18.52 16.99
C ARG A 497 -10.40 -17.65 15.73
N PHE A 498 -9.38 -16.83 15.49
CA PHE A 498 -9.31 -15.93 14.33
C PHE A 498 -9.18 -16.71 13.02
N LYS A 499 -8.43 -17.81 13.02
CA LYS A 499 -8.36 -18.74 11.89
C LYS A 499 -9.70 -19.43 11.64
N LYS A 500 -10.42 -19.83 12.70
CA LYS A 500 -11.76 -20.44 12.58
C LYS A 500 -12.75 -19.48 11.92
N ILE A 501 -12.77 -18.21 12.34
CA ILE A 501 -13.63 -17.18 11.74
C ILE A 501 -13.31 -17.02 10.24
N TRP A 502 -12.04 -16.89 9.89
CA TRP A 502 -11.59 -16.77 8.50
C TRP A 502 -12.04 -17.96 7.63
N ARG A 503 -11.89 -19.19 8.17
CA ARG A 503 -12.35 -20.42 7.51
C ARG A 503 -13.86 -20.41 7.31
N ASN A 504 -14.63 -20.06 8.34
CA ASN A 504 -16.09 -20.06 8.29
C ASN A 504 -16.65 -19.04 7.29
N GLN A 505 -15.89 -17.99 6.98
CA GLN A 505 -16.28 -16.96 6.01
C GLN A 505 -15.64 -17.15 4.64
N ASN A 506 -14.87 -18.22 4.41
CA ASN A 506 -14.06 -18.42 3.20
C ASN A 506 -13.16 -17.20 2.87
N GLY A 507 -12.69 -16.49 3.90
CA GLY A 507 -11.88 -15.28 3.74
C GLY A 507 -12.65 -14.07 3.20
N CYS A 508 -13.98 -14.09 3.20
CA CYS A 508 -14.83 -13.00 2.75
C CYS A 508 -15.38 -12.17 3.92
N CYS A 509 -15.70 -10.92 3.63
CA CYS A 509 -16.35 -10.01 4.58
C CYS A 509 -17.79 -10.46 4.82
N TYR A 510 -18.23 -10.47 6.09
CA TYR A 510 -19.60 -10.84 6.46
C TYR A 510 -20.67 -9.95 5.82
N HIS A 511 -20.42 -8.64 5.80
CA HIS A 511 -21.42 -7.65 5.35
C HIS A 511 -21.57 -7.55 3.83
N CYS A 512 -20.46 -7.66 3.09
CA CYS A 512 -20.50 -7.48 1.63
C CYS A 512 -20.23 -8.76 0.82
N GLY A 513 -19.80 -9.85 1.48
CA GLY A 513 -19.46 -11.11 0.80
C GLY A 513 -18.23 -11.05 -0.11
N LEU A 514 -17.47 -9.94 -0.08
CA LEU A 514 -16.29 -9.76 -0.92
C LEU A 514 -15.04 -10.34 -0.25
N PRO A 515 -14.08 -10.89 -1.01
CA PRO A 515 -12.81 -11.38 -0.47
C PRO A 515 -12.05 -10.28 0.27
N MET A 516 -11.56 -10.59 1.47
CA MET A 516 -10.74 -9.69 2.28
C MET A 516 -9.25 -10.00 2.11
N GLU A 517 -8.39 -9.02 2.34
CA GLU A 517 -6.97 -9.25 2.57
C GLU A 517 -6.64 -9.21 4.07
N ILE A 518 -5.60 -9.97 4.46
CA ILE A 518 -5.16 -9.98 5.86
C ILE A 518 -4.59 -8.61 6.27
N SER A 519 -4.05 -7.88 5.31
CA SER A 519 -3.52 -6.53 5.47
C SER A 519 -4.60 -5.46 5.56
N ASP A 520 -5.84 -5.77 5.17
CA ASP A 520 -6.92 -4.77 5.19
C ASP A 520 -7.28 -4.35 6.61
N GLU A 521 -7.75 -3.11 6.74
CA GLU A 521 -8.38 -2.64 7.97
C GLU A 521 -9.68 -3.42 8.20
N ARG A 522 -9.57 -4.49 8.98
CA ARG A 522 -10.67 -5.36 9.38
C ARG A 522 -11.09 -5.09 10.81
N GLU A 523 -12.38 -5.21 11.04
CA GLU A 523 -12.97 -5.19 12.38
C GLU A 523 -13.65 -6.53 12.66
N ILE A 524 -13.80 -6.82 13.95
CA ILE A 524 -14.54 -7.98 14.40
C ILE A 524 -15.96 -7.52 14.69
N PHE A 525 -16.89 -8.01 13.88
CA PHE A 525 -18.32 -7.87 14.11
C PHE A 525 -18.82 -9.01 15.00
N TYR A 526 -19.65 -8.67 15.99
CA TYR A 526 -20.34 -9.64 16.82
C TYR A 526 -21.79 -9.75 16.35
N LYS A 527 -22.21 -10.94 15.91
CA LYS A 527 -23.58 -11.19 15.42
C LYS A 527 -24.60 -10.88 16.51
N ILE A 528 -24.34 -11.37 17.72
CA ILE A 528 -25.04 -11.02 18.94
C ILE A 528 -24.14 -10.05 19.72
N PRO A 529 -24.60 -8.81 19.98
CA PRO A 529 -23.84 -7.85 20.77
C PRO A 529 -23.48 -8.40 22.16
N LYS A 530 -22.30 -8.03 22.67
CA LYS A 530 -21.86 -8.43 24.03
C LYS A 530 -22.85 -7.99 25.12
N THR A 531 -23.48 -6.83 24.92
CA THR A 531 -24.50 -6.29 25.82
C THR A 531 -25.77 -7.15 25.87
N ARG A 532 -26.02 -7.99 24.86
CA ARG A 532 -27.14 -8.93 24.80
C ARG A 532 -26.71 -10.38 25.06
N GLY A 533 -25.62 -10.59 25.80
CA GLY A 533 -25.12 -11.92 26.16
C GLY A 533 -24.29 -12.62 25.08
N GLY A 534 -23.88 -11.91 24.02
CA GLY A 534 -23.06 -12.47 22.95
C GLY A 534 -21.70 -12.98 23.45
N LYS A 535 -21.40 -14.26 23.22
CA LYS A 535 -20.14 -14.91 23.60
C LYS A 535 -18.96 -14.46 22.74
N ASN A 536 -17.74 -14.56 23.28
CA ASN A 536 -16.47 -14.24 22.60
C ASN A 536 -15.89 -15.45 21.84
N ASP A 537 -16.70 -16.11 21.03
CA ASP A 537 -16.40 -17.34 20.32
C ASP A 537 -16.51 -17.20 18.79
N ALA A 538 -15.88 -18.12 18.07
CA ALA A 538 -15.83 -18.07 16.61
C ALA A 538 -17.20 -18.09 15.91
N PRO A 539 -18.26 -18.77 16.42
CA PRO A 539 -19.60 -18.71 15.81
C PRO A 539 -20.26 -17.33 15.86
N ASN A 540 -20.05 -16.58 16.96
CA ASN A 540 -20.62 -15.25 17.17
C ASN A 540 -19.78 -14.12 16.57
N MET A 541 -18.52 -14.39 16.23
CA MET A 541 -17.59 -13.41 15.66
C MET A 541 -17.48 -13.54 14.14
N ALA A 542 -17.37 -12.40 13.45
CA ALA A 542 -17.22 -12.35 12.00
C ALA A 542 -16.26 -11.23 11.60
N TYR A 543 -15.44 -11.45 10.57
CA TYR A 543 -14.65 -10.38 9.96
C TYR A 543 -15.48 -9.53 9.02
N VAL A 544 -15.28 -8.23 9.14
CA VAL A 544 -15.88 -7.22 8.28
C VAL A 544 -14.83 -6.19 7.87
N HIS A 545 -14.93 -5.66 6.66
CA HIS A 545 -14.19 -4.45 6.33
C HIS A 545 -14.62 -3.34 7.28
N LYS A 546 -13.66 -2.55 7.77
CA LYS A 546 -13.96 -1.41 8.63
C LYS A 546 -14.95 -0.42 8.01
N SER A 547 -14.83 -0.18 6.70
CA SER A 547 -15.77 0.65 5.95
C SER A 547 -17.17 0.05 5.92
N CYS A 548 -17.30 -1.27 5.72
CA CYS A 548 -18.58 -1.96 5.78
C CYS A 548 -19.19 -1.89 7.19
N GLN A 549 -18.37 -1.99 8.23
CA GLN A 549 -18.83 -1.85 9.61
C GLN A 549 -19.32 -0.42 9.89
N SER A 550 -18.63 0.61 9.41
CA SER A 550 -19.11 2.00 9.52
C SER A 550 -20.47 2.18 8.84
N ILE A 551 -20.61 1.69 7.59
CA ILE A 551 -21.89 1.76 6.85
C ILE A 551 -23.01 1.01 7.60
N PHE A 552 -22.71 -0.15 8.16
CA PHE A 552 -23.66 -0.92 8.94
C PHE A 552 -24.10 -0.18 10.21
N LEU A 553 -23.16 0.45 10.92
CA LEU A 553 -23.47 1.24 12.12
C LEU A 553 -24.28 2.50 11.80
N GLU A 554 -23.97 3.18 10.69
CA GLU A 554 -24.75 4.33 10.20
C GLU A 554 -26.21 3.92 9.94
N ARG A 555 -26.44 2.82 9.22
CA ARG A 555 -27.80 2.30 8.94
C ARG A 555 -28.58 1.89 10.20
N ARG A 556 -27.89 1.51 11.27
CA ARG A 556 -28.51 1.01 12.51
C ARG A 556 -28.70 2.11 13.57
N ALA A 557 -28.06 3.26 13.42
CA ALA A 557 -28.32 4.41 14.29
C ALA A 557 -29.60 5.16 13.88
N GLU A 558 -30.08 4.94 12.66
CA GLU A 558 -31.27 5.56 12.07
C GLU A 558 -32.52 4.66 12.12
N ALA A 559 -32.37 3.41 12.59
CA ALA A 559 -33.43 2.42 12.79
C ALA A 559 -33.54 2.09 14.28
#